data_AF-A0A535GMY4-F1
#
_entry.id   AF-A0A535GMY4-F1
#
_cell.length_a   1.000
_cell.length_b   1.000
_cell.length_c   1.000
_cell.angle_alpha   90.00
_cell.angle_beta   90.00
_cell.angle_gamma   90.00
#
_symmetry.space_group_name_H-M   'P 1'
#
loop_
_entity.id
_entity.type
_entity.pdbx_description
1 polymer ?
#
loop_
_entity_poly.entity_id
_entity_poly.type
_entity_poly.pdbx_seq_one_letter_code
_entity_poly.pdbx_strand_id
1 'polypeptide(L)'
;MTGKRDLPAFACRCGCLRCLPAARYIRRNLCRTQRSAQEGRPDWHPHSMLDAGSGPGTALWAASELWPELEQVPLIERDDGMVTFGKQIAIHARSRIVREAIWQKVDLLGQWESEPKDLVITAYVLNELPAPRRETLIDKLWSVTADTLVIIEPGTPAGYSHVIQARQQLIAAGANIIAPCPHNLPCPMAGNDWCHFAQRIARTRLQRQVKQATLSYEDEKFSYIAASRAMGSPIKGRVIRHPQIRPGHIHLQLCTPAGLKSTIVTRKDKEAFREARDIAWGDALSHS
;
A
#
# COMPACT_ATOMS: atom_id res chain seq x y z
N MET A 1 -0.30 10.94 -46.94
CA MET A 1 0.96 10.85 -46.18
C MET A 1 0.87 11.84 -45.03
N THR A 2 0.32 11.41 -43.90
CA THR A 2 -0.03 12.27 -42.77
C THR A 2 0.78 11.89 -41.55
N GLY A 3 1.34 12.92 -40.91
CA GLY A 3 2.45 12.85 -39.98
C GLY A 3 2.16 12.07 -38.69
N LYS A 4 3.23 11.40 -38.23
CA LYS A 4 3.41 10.98 -36.84
C LYS A 4 3.13 12.16 -35.92
N ARG A 5 2.18 12.01 -34.99
CA ARG A 5 1.99 12.94 -33.88
C ARG A 5 2.85 12.47 -32.73
N ASP A 6 3.94 13.20 -32.49
CA ASP A 6 4.78 13.05 -31.32
C ASP A 6 3.99 13.32 -30.04
N LEU A 7 4.10 12.42 -29.06
CA LEU A 7 3.64 12.62 -27.69
C LEU A 7 4.45 13.75 -27.05
N PRO A 8 3.83 14.69 -26.31
CA PRO A 8 4.57 15.81 -25.74
C PRO A 8 5.44 15.33 -24.57
N ALA A 9 6.75 15.58 -24.68
CA ALA A 9 7.75 15.38 -23.63
C ALA A 9 7.46 16.30 -22.43
N PHE A 10 6.72 15.81 -21.45
CA PHE A 10 6.51 16.49 -20.16
C PHE A 10 7.33 15.81 -19.05
N ALA A 11 8.65 15.92 -19.15
CA ALA A 11 9.53 15.70 -18.01
C ALA A 11 9.61 16.98 -17.17
N CYS A 12 9.06 16.95 -15.96
CA CYS A 12 9.31 18.01 -14.99
C CYS A 12 10.80 18.00 -14.60
N ARG A 13 11.50 19.13 -14.75
CA ARG A 13 12.93 19.30 -14.40
C ARG A 13 13.27 19.00 -12.92
N CYS A 14 12.26 18.74 -12.08
CA CYS A 14 12.39 18.40 -10.66
C CYS A 14 12.92 16.97 -10.41
N GLY A 15 12.81 16.06 -11.38
CA GLY A 15 13.25 14.67 -11.20
C GLY A 15 12.56 13.89 -10.07
N CYS A 16 11.38 14.33 -9.62
CA CYS A 16 10.71 13.80 -8.43
C CYS A 16 9.33 13.22 -8.79
N LEU A 17 9.02 12.01 -8.28
CA LEU A 17 7.67 11.41 -8.41
C LEU A 17 6.54 12.32 -7.91
N ARG A 18 6.85 13.29 -7.03
CA ARG A 18 5.88 14.27 -6.53
C ARG A 18 5.24 15.10 -7.64
N CYS A 19 5.90 15.21 -8.80
CA CYS A 19 5.48 16.01 -9.94
C CYS A 19 4.47 15.27 -10.85
N LEU A 20 4.24 13.96 -10.63
CA LEU A 20 3.26 13.15 -11.36
C LEU A 20 2.02 12.94 -10.52
N PRO A 21 0.82 13.35 -10.96
CA PRO A 21 -0.35 13.25 -10.11
C PRO A 21 -0.66 11.80 -9.73
N ALA A 22 -0.79 10.87 -10.67
CA ALA A 22 -1.09 9.45 -10.40
C ALA A 22 -0.07 8.78 -9.44
N ALA A 23 1.23 8.94 -9.71
CA ALA A 23 2.29 8.36 -8.89
C ALA A 23 2.38 8.99 -7.49
N ARG A 24 1.93 10.24 -7.32
CA ARG A 24 1.84 10.91 -6.02
C ARG A 24 0.78 10.27 -5.12
N TYR A 25 -0.33 9.78 -5.69
CA TYR A 25 -1.36 9.09 -4.90
C TYR A 25 -0.90 7.74 -4.41
N ILE A 26 -0.43 6.93 -5.36
CA ILE A 26 0.04 5.57 -5.10
C ILE A 26 1.19 5.61 -4.09
N ARG A 27 2.15 6.55 -4.21
CA ARG A 27 3.26 6.70 -3.24
C ARG A 27 2.78 6.96 -1.81
N ARG A 28 1.75 7.80 -1.58
CA ARG A 28 1.26 8.06 -0.22
C ARG A 28 0.62 6.82 0.41
N ASN A 29 -0.13 6.05 -0.39
CA ASN A 29 -0.74 4.80 0.07
C ASN A 29 0.34 3.75 0.39
N LEU A 30 1.37 3.65 -0.44
CA LEU A 30 2.54 2.81 -0.21
C LEU A 30 3.29 3.20 1.06
N CYS A 31 3.63 4.49 1.25
CA CYS A 31 4.29 4.94 2.48
C CYS A 31 3.45 4.62 3.72
N ARG A 32 2.12 4.80 3.67
CA ARG A 32 1.23 4.47 4.80
C ARG A 32 1.21 2.97 5.08
N THR A 33 1.14 2.15 4.03
CA THR A 33 1.11 0.69 4.14
C THR A 33 2.42 0.14 4.67
N GLN A 34 3.55 0.59 4.12
CA GLN A 34 4.89 0.19 4.55
C GLN A 34 5.16 0.57 6.01
N ARG A 35 4.75 1.77 6.44
CA ARG A 35 4.81 2.15 7.86
C ARG A 35 3.95 1.24 8.73
N SER A 36 2.75 0.88 8.29
CA SER A 36 1.92 -0.03 9.08
C SER A 36 2.51 -1.44 9.17
N ALA A 37 3.21 -1.90 8.13
CA ALA A 37 4.00 -3.13 8.20
C ALA A 37 5.17 -3.01 9.19
N GLN A 38 5.91 -1.88 9.18
CA GLN A 38 6.95 -1.59 10.17
C GLN A 38 6.40 -1.53 11.60
N GLU A 39 5.24 -0.91 11.81
CA GLU A 39 4.56 -0.88 13.12
C GLU A 39 4.20 -2.29 13.59
N GLY A 40 3.82 -3.17 12.66
CA GLY A 40 3.55 -4.58 12.93
C GLY A 40 4.81 -5.42 13.15
N ARG A 41 5.99 -4.94 12.78
CA ARG A 41 7.29 -5.59 12.97
C ARG A 41 8.38 -4.52 13.25
N PRO A 42 8.43 -3.91 14.44
CA PRO A 42 9.32 -2.77 14.71
C PRO A 42 10.80 -3.07 14.49
N ASP A 43 11.23 -4.30 14.79
CA ASP A 43 12.63 -4.74 14.69
C ASP A 43 12.98 -5.33 13.31
N TRP A 44 12.05 -5.34 12.36
CA TRP A 44 12.30 -5.83 11.01
C TRP A 44 12.83 -4.71 10.12
N HIS A 45 13.98 -4.96 9.49
CA HIS A 45 14.63 -4.05 8.55
C HIS A 45 15.01 -4.86 7.29
N PRO A 46 14.25 -4.77 6.19
CA PRO A 46 14.57 -5.50 4.96
C PRO A 46 15.82 -4.91 4.29
N HIS A 47 16.73 -5.78 3.85
CA HIS A 47 17.91 -5.40 3.06
C HIS A 47 17.71 -5.63 1.56
N SER A 48 16.79 -6.53 1.21
CA SER A 48 16.47 -6.89 -0.16
C SER A 48 14.97 -6.72 -0.45
N MET A 49 14.64 -6.21 -1.63
CA MET A 49 13.24 -5.97 -2.02
C MET A 49 12.96 -6.43 -3.46
N LEU A 50 11.74 -6.87 -3.76
CA LEU A 50 11.19 -7.03 -5.10
C LEU A 50 9.95 -6.15 -5.27
N ASP A 51 9.92 -5.32 -6.32
CA ASP A 51 8.75 -4.53 -6.71
C ASP A 51 8.07 -5.21 -7.91
N ALA A 52 6.98 -5.94 -7.66
CA ALA A 52 6.29 -6.78 -8.62
C ALA A 52 5.09 -6.05 -9.24
N GLY A 53 5.24 -5.65 -10.52
CA GLY A 53 4.30 -4.78 -11.21
C GLY A 53 4.59 -3.32 -10.85
N SER A 54 5.86 -2.94 -11.00
CA SER A 54 6.40 -1.74 -10.37
C SER A 54 5.86 -0.43 -10.95
N GLY A 55 5.28 -0.46 -12.15
CA GLY A 55 4.98 0.73 -12.93
C GLY A 55 6.24 1.60 -13.05
N PRO A 56 6.20 2.89 -12.72
CA PRO A 56 7.37 3.76 -12.70
C PRO A 56 8.23 3.61 -11.41
N GLY A 57 8.11 2.50 -10.68
CA GLY A 57 8.91 2.18 -9.48
C GLY A 57 8.35 2.78 -8.20
N THR A 58 7.06 3.09 -8.14
CA THR A 58 6.49 3.91 -7.05
C THR A 58 6.68 3.29 -5.66
N ALA A 59 6.66 1.96 -5.56
CA ALA A 59 6.88 1.25 -4.29
C ALA A 59 8.34 1.34 -3.83
N LEU A 60 9.31 1.24 -4.75
CA LEU A 60 10.72 1.52 -4.47
C LEU A 60 10.91 2.92 -3.88
N TRP A 61 10.31 3.96 -4.46
CA TRP A 61 10.46 5.31 -3.95
C TRP A 61 9.90 5.46 -2.54
N ALA A 62 8.78 4.81 -2.23
CA ALA A 62 8.22 4.79 -0.88
C ALA A 62 9.12 4.02 0.09
N ALA A 63 9.61 2.85 -0.32
CA ALA A 63 10.44 1.97 0.49
C ALA A 63 11.78 2.63 0.85
N SER A 64 12.42 3.30 -0.12
CA SER A 64 13.71 3.97 0.08
C SER A 64 13.68 5.13 1.09
N GLU A 65 12.50 5.63 1.46
CA GLU A 65 12.34 6.64 2.50
C GLU A 65 12.20 6.03 3.90
N LEU A 66 11.78 4.77 3.98
CA LEU A 66 11.56 4.06 5.24
C LEU A 66 12.73 3.14 5.60
N TRP A 67 13.33 2.51 4.60
CA TRP A 67 14.44 1.56 4.73
C TRP A 67 15.63 2.01 3.88
N PRO A 68 16.47 2.92 4.39
CA PRO A 68 17.68 3.36 3.70
C PRO A 68 18.72 2.24 3.51
N GLU A 69 18.60 1.12 4.23
CA GLU A 69 19.50 -0.04 4.20
C GLU A 69 19.26 -0.99 3.02
N LEU A 70 18.26 -0.73 2.17
CA LEU A 70 17.99 -1.54 0.98
C LEU A 70 19.16 -1.50 -0.02
N GLU A 71 19.62 -2.68 -0.44
CA GLU A 71 20.81 -2.82 -1.29
C GLU A 71 20.49 -3.27 -2.72
N GLN A 72 19.48 -4.12 -2.90
CA GLN A 72 19.09 -4.64 -4.22
C GLN A 72 17.58 -4.61 -4.37
N VAL A 73 17.10 -3.96 -5.44
CA VAL A 73 15.67 -3.84 -5.72
C VAL A 73 15.40 -4.12 -7.20
N PRO A 74 15.07 -5.37 -7.56
CA PRO A 74 14.53 -5.68 -8.87
C PRO A 74 13.10 -5.13 -9.00
N LEU A 75 12.82 -4.53 -10.16
CA LEU A 75 11.53 -3.96 -10.53
C LEU A 75 11.00 -4.75 -11.73
N ILE A 76 9.91 -5.49 -11.56
CA ILE A 76 9.26 -6.22 -12.65
C ILE A 76 8.14 -5.37 -13.22
N GLU A 77 8.24 -5.03 -14.51
CA GLU A 77 7.22 -4.27 -15.23
C GLU A 77 7.17 -4.71 -16.70
N ARG A 78 5.97 -4.87 -17.25
CA ARG A 78 5.78 -5.30 -18.65
C ARG A 78 5.82 -4.13 -19.64
N ASP A 79 5.34 -2.97 -19.21
CA ASP A 79 5.14 -1.81 -20.07
C ASP A 79 6.45 -1.04 -20.29
N ASP A 80 6.86 -0.95 -21.56
CA ASP A 80 8.10 -0.26 -21.94
C ASP A 80 8.09 1.23 -21.60
N GLY A 81 6.92 1.86 -21.70
CA GLY A 81 6.72 3.26 -21.37
C GLY A 81 6.95 3.52 -19.89
N MET A 82 6.37 2.69 -19.01
CA MET A 82 6.54 2.76 -17.56
C MET A 82 7.98 2.51 -17.13
N VAL A 83 8.65 1.50 -17.72
CA VAL A 83 10.07 1.22 -17.46
C VAL A 83 10.94 2.41 -17.88
N THR A 84 10.75 2.91 -19.10
CA THR A 84 11.52 4.04 -19.64
C THR A 84 11.32 5.29 -18.79
N PHE A 85 10.06 5.57 -18.44
CA PHE A 85 9.69 6.71 -17.62
C PHE A 85 10.24 6.61 -16.19
N GLY A 86 10.14 5.43 -15.57
CA GLY A 86 10.71 5.13 -14.27
C GLY A 86 12.22 5.32 -14.23
N LYS A 87 12.96 4.88 -15.26
CA LYS A 87 14.39 5.14 -15.40
C LYS A 87 14.72 6.63 -15.51
N GLN A 88 13.95 7.38 -16.31
CA GLN A 88 14.16 8.82 -16.49
C GLN A 88 14.02 9.60 -15.18
N ILE A 89 13.00 9.28 -14.37
CA ILE A 89 12.80 9.95 -13.07
C ILE A 89 13.78 9.44 -12.01
N ALA A 90 14.18 8.16 -12.07
CA ALA A 90 15.13 7.57 -11.13
C ALA A 90 16.51 8.23 -11.17
N ILE A 91 17.02 8.65 -12.34
CA ILE A 91 18.35 9.28 -12.51
C ILE A 91 18.53 10.50 -11.58
N HIS A 92 17.45 11.23 -11.32
CA HIS A 92 17.47 12.44 -10.51
C HIS A 92 17.12 12.21 -9.03
N ALA A 93 16.93 10.96 -8.62
CA ALA A 93 16.62 10.63 -7.24
C ALA A 93 17.80 10.96 -6.32
N ARG A 94 17.51 11.40 -5.09
CA ARG A 94 18.54 11.57 -4.05
C ARG A 94 19.05 10.24 -3.50
N SER A 95 18.15 9.26 -3.41
CA SER A 95 18.46 7.92 -2.92
C SER A 95 19.27 7.14 -3.96
N ARG A 96 20.36 6.50 -3.51
CA ARG A 96 21.23 5.67 -4.36
C ARG A 96 20.48 4.46 -4.90
N ILE A 97 19.74 3.76 -4.04
CA ILE A 97 19.01 2.55 -4.42
C ILE A 97 17.93 2.80 -5.48
N VAL A 98 17.36 4.02 -5.47
CA VAL A 98 16.41 4.45 -6.50
C VAL A 98 17.11 4.65 -7.85
N ARG A 99 18.28 5.28 -7.87
CA ARG A 99 19.07 5.48 -9.09
C ARG A 99 19.57 4.17 -9.69
N GLU A 100 19.96 3.22 -8.85
CA GLU A 100 20.59 1.95 -9.21
C GLU A 100 19.58 0.79 -9.32
N ALA A 101 18.27 1.08 -9.37
CA ALA A 101 17.21 0.09 -9.47
C ALA A 101 17.38 -0.84 -10.68
N ILE A 102 17.13 -2.15 -10.48
CA ILE A 102 17.30 -3.17 -11.53
C ILE A 102 15.97 -3.40 -12.22
N TRP A 103 15.79 -2.78 -13.39
CA TRP A 103 14.56 -2.91 -14.17
C TRP A 103 14.55 -4.19 -15.01
N GLN A 104 13.55 -5.04 -14.78
CA GLN A 104 13.29 -6.25 -15.54
C GLN A 104 12.00 -6.09 -16.33
N LYS A 105 12.15 -5.98 -17.67
CA LYS A 105 11.00 -5.83 -18.57
C LYS A 105 10.39 -7.20 -18.88
N VAL A 106 9.53 -7.68 -18.00
CA VAL A 106 8.87 -9.00 -18.12
C VAL A 106 7.43 -8.92 -17.63
N ASP A 107 6.56 -9.78 -18.18
CA ASP A 107 5.21 -9.94 -17.65
C ASP A 107 5.27 -10.68 -16.31
N LEU A 108 4.57 -10.18 -15.29
CA LEU A 108 4.46 -10.84 -13.99
C LEU A 108 3.91 -12.26 -14.07
N LEU A 109 3.03 -12.52 -15.04
CA LEU A 109 2.47 -13.83 -15.31
C LEU A 109 3.36 -14.69 -16.21
N GLY A 110 4.42 -14.10 -16.75
CA GLY A 110 5.43 -14.78 -17.54
C GLY A 110 6.47 -15.49 -16.67
N GLN A 111 7.55 -15.90 -17.34
CA GLN A 111 8.69 -16.52 -16.70
C GLN A 111 9.66 -15.45 -16.21
N TRP A 112 9.93 -15.49 -14.91
CA TRP A 112 10.91 -14.66 -14.22
C TRP A 112 11.27 -15.39 -12.94
N GLU A 113 12.51 -15.23 -12.53
CA GLU A 113 13.09 -15.85 -11.34
C GLU A 113 13.63 -14.78 -10.41
N SER A 114 13.55 -15.05 -9.12
CA SER A 114 14.14 -14.20 -8.10
C SER A 114 14.48 -15.07 -6.91
N GLU A 115 15.69 -14.89 -6.38
CA GLU A 115 16.00 -15.36 -5.04
C GLU A 115 15.02 -14.72 -4.04
N PRO A 116 14.59 -15.43 -2.98
CA PRO A 116 13.72 -14.87 -1.96
C PRO A 116 14.20 -13.51 -1.44
N LYS A 117 13.29 -12.54 -1.33
CA LYS A 117 13.56 -11.18 -0.85
C LYS A 117 12.90 -10.91 0.49
N ASP A 118 13.54 -10.10 1.32
CA ASP A 118 13.01 -9.73 2.65
C ASP A 118 11.67 -8.99 2.53
N LEU A 119 11.52 -8.20 1.47
CA LEU A 119 10.32 -7.44 1.16
C LEU A 119 9.87 -7.67 -0.29
N VAL A 120 8.69 -8.23 -0.48
CA VAL A 120 8.03 -8.27 -1.79
C VAL A 120 6.83 -7.33 -1.76
N ILE A 121 6.68 -6.46 -2.75
CA ILE A 121 5.52 -5.58 -2.88
C ILE A 121 4.85 -5.81 -4.23
N THR A 122 3.53 -5.90 -4.22
CA THR A 122 2.72 -5.73 -5.44
C THR A 122 1.59 -4.74 -5.15
N ALA A 123 1.40 -3.77 -6.03
CA ALA A 123 0.46 -2.68 -5.80
C ALA A 123 -0.34 -2.38 -7.08
N TYR A 124 -1.66 -2.43 -6.97
CA TYR A 124 -2.60 -2.15 -8.06
C TYR A 124 -2.47 -3.11 -9.26
N VAL A 125 -2.18 -4.38 -8.98
CA VAL A 125 -1.93 -5.41 -10.00
C VAL A 125 -3.02 -6.46 -10.03
N LEU A 126 -3.52 -6.91 -8.87
CA LEU A 126 -4.49 -8.01 -8.82
C LEU A 126 -5.82 -7.58 -9.46
N ASN A 127 -6.19 -6.30 -9.37
CA ASN A 127 -7.37 -5.76 -10.06
C ASN A 127 -7.32 -5.83 -11.58
N GLU A 128 -6.15 -6.05 -12.18
CA GLU A 128 -5.99 -6.20 -13.63
C GLU A 128 -6.11 -7.67 -14.08
N LEU A 129 -6.27 -8.60 -13.13
CA LEU A 129 -6.13 -10.03 -13.38
C LEU A 129 -7.42 -10.83 -13.09
N PRO A 130 -7.72 -11.84 -13.92
CA PRO A 130 -8.79 -12.79 -13.62
C PRO A 130 -8.43 -13.67 -12.41
N ALA A 131 -9.44 -14.20 -11.71
CA ALA A 131 -9.26 -14.89 -10.42
C ALA A 131 -8.22 -16.03 -10.43
N PRO A 132 -8.19 -16.96 -11.40
CA PRO A 132 -7.18 -18.03 -11.39
C PRO A 132 -5.75 -17.49 -11.50
N ARG A 133 -5.56 -16.39 -12.25
CA ARG A 133 -4.25 -15.77 -12.42
C ARG A 133 -3.82 -14.96 -11.18
N ARG A 134 -4.78 -14.41 -10.43
CA ARG A 134 -4.49 -13.77 -9.13
C ARG A 134 -3.93 -14.79 -8.16
N GLU A 135 -4.58 -15.95 -8.02
CA GLU A 135 -4.16 -17.01 -7.11
C GLU A 135 -2.74 -17.50 -7.44
N THR A 136 -2.47 -17.82 -8.71
CA THR A 136 -1.13 -18.21 -9.16
C THR A 136 -0.08 -17.12 -8.91
N LEU A 137 -0.41 -15.85 -9.12
CA LEU A 137 0.51 -14.75 -8.84
C LEU A 137 0.79 -14.61 -7.34
N ILE A 138 -0.23 -14.73 -6.48
CA ILE A 138 -0.05 -14.67 -5.03
C ILE A 138 0.88 -15.78 -4.55
N ASP A 139 0.70 -17.01 -5.04
CA ASP A 139 1.61 -18.13 -4.72
C ASP A 139 3.04 -17.84 -5.16
N LYS A 140 3.23 -17.34 -6.40
CA LYS A 140 4.54 -16.99 -6.93
C LYS A 140 5.22 -15.87 -6.13
N LEU A 141 4.48 -14.83 -5.76
CA LEU A 141 5.01 -13.74 -4.94
C LEU A 141 5.41 -14.25 -3.56
N TRP A 142 4.57 -15.09 -2.95
CA TRP A 142 4.86 -15.69 -1.65
C TRP A 142 6.08 -16.61 -1.69
N SER A 143 6.27 -17.39 -2.76
CA SER A 143 7.44 -18.28 -2.90
C SER A 143 8.77 -17.53 -2.97
N VAL A 144 8.77 -16.29 -3.47
CA VAL A 144 9.95 -15.41 -3.51
C VAL A 144 9.99 -14.41 -2.34
N THR A 145 9.17 -14.62 -1.30
CA THR A 145 9.15 -13.80 -0.08
C THR A 145 9.86 -14.51 1.07
N ALA A 146 11.02 -13.99 1.45
CA ALA A 146 11.83 -14.46 2.58
C ALA A 146 11.27 -14.03 3.93
N ASP A 147 10.74 -12.80 4.05
CA ASP A 147 10.08 -12.34 5.28
C ASP A 147 8.67 -11.79 5.00
N THR A 148 8.51 -10.64 4.34
CA THR A 148 7.22 -9.93 4.26
C THR A 148 6.76 -9.65 2.83
N LEU A 149 5.49 -9.98 2.54
CA LEU A 149 4.77 -9.65 1.32
C LEU A 149 3.71 -8.57 1.61
N VAL A 150 3.76 -7.48 0.86
CA VAL A 150 2.78 -6.39 0.92
C VAL A 150 1.97 -6.36 -0.37
N ILE A 151 0.64 -6.40 -0.23
CA ILE A 151 -0.31 -6.31 -1.34
C ILE A 151 -1.21 -5.10 -1.13
N ILE A 152 -1.31 -4.25 -2.14
CA ILE A 152 -2.15 -3.03 -2.11
C ILE A 152 -3.06 -3.03 -3.34
N GLU A 153 -4.32 -2.70 -3.15
CA GLU A 153 -5.34 -2.63 -4.20
C GLU A 153 -6.19 -1.36 -4.04
N PRO A 154 -6.93 -0.94 -5.09
CA PRO A 154 -7.91 0.13 -4.96
C PRO A 154 -8.88 -0.11 -3.80
N GLY A 155 -9.22 0.93 -3.05
CA GLY A 155 -10.13 0.87 -1.90
C GLY A 155 -11.60 0.80 -2.31
N THR A 156 -11.89 -0.06 -3.29
CA THR A 156 -13.22 -0.38 -3.82
C THR A 156 -13.67 -1.74 -3.28
N PRO A 157 -14.96 -2.08 -3.39
CA PRO A 157 -15.43 -3.43 -3.03
C PRO A 157 -14.69 -4.55 -3.77
N ALA A 158 -14.35 -4.35 -5.05
CA ALA A 158 -13.58 -5.32 -5.84
C ALA A 158 -12.12 -5.42 -5.37
N GLY A 159 -11.43 -4.30 -5.15
CA GLY A 159 -10.04 -4.36 -4.66
C GLY A 159 -9.96 -4.95 -3.25
N TYR A 160 -10.94 -4.67 -2.39
CA TYR A 160 -11.06 -5.33 -1.09
C TYR A 160 -11.27 -6.85 -1.21
N SER A 161 -12.11 -7.32 -2.14
CA SER A 161 -12.32 -8.76 -2.31
C SER A 161 -11.04 -9.47 -2.77
N HIS A 162 -10.22 -8.83 -3.61
CA HIS A 162 -8.90 -9.35 -4.00
C HIS A 162 -7.95 -9.43 -2.79
N VAL A 163 -7.93 -8.40 -1.95
CA VAL A 163 -7.11 -8.38 -0.73
C VAL A 163 -7.55 -9.45 0.27
N ILE A 164 -8.86 -9.70 0.43
CA ILE A 164 -9.35 -10.76 1.33
C ILE A 164 -9.07 -12.16 0.76
N GLN A 165 -9.19 -12.36 -0.55
CA GLN A 165 -8.79 -13.61 -1.20
C GLN A 165 -7.30 -13.88 -0.96
N ALA A 166 -6.44 -12.90 -1.22
CA ALA A 166 -5.01 -13.02 -0.98
C ALA A 166 -4.69 -13.29 0.49
N ARG A 167 -5.38 -12.61 1.41
CA ARG A 167 -5.24 -12.85 2.85
C ARG A 167 -5.56 -14.30 3.22
N GLN A 168 -6.66 -14.85 2.70
CA GLN A 168 -7.06 -16.24 2.98
C GLN A 168 -6.03 -17.23 2.45
N GLN A 169 -5.57 -17.03 1.21
CA GLN A 169 -4.55 -17.86 0.57
C GLN A 169 -3.22 -17.81 1.34
N LEU A 170 -2.75 -16.63 1.74
CA LEU A 170 -1.50 -16.47 2.47
C LEU A 170 -1.56 -17.08 3.89
N ILE A 171 -2.68 -16.92 4.60
CA ILE A 171 -2.89 -17.58 5.90
C ILE A 171 -2.88 -19.10 5.75
N ALA A 172 -3.55 -19.64 4.71
CA ALA A 172 -3.53 -21.07 4.42
C ALA A 172 -2.11 -21.57 4.09
N ALA A 173 -1.27 -20.72 3.49
CA ALA A 173 0.15 -20.97 3.24
C ALA A 173 1.07 -20.66 4.45
N GLY A 174 0.51 -20.47 5.65
CA GLY A 174 1.25 -20.30 6.90
C GLY A 174 1.72 -18.88 7.21
N ALA A 175 1.23 -17.86 6.50
CA ALA A 175 1.61 -16.48 6.76
C ALA A 175 0.96 -15.90 8.02
N ASN A 176 1.69 -15.03 8.71
CA ASN A 176 1.18 -14.19 9.79
C ASN A 176 0.76 -12.84 9.23
N ILE A 177 -0.47 -12.39 9.49
CA ILE A 177 -0.88 -11.05 9.08
C ILE A 177 -0.37 -10.03 10.10
N ILE A 178 0.50 -9.14 9.65
CA ILE A 178 1.14 -8.11 10.51
C ILE A 178 0.49 -6.73 10.35
N ALA A 179 -0.21 -6.49 9.24
CA ALA A 179 -1.04 -5.31 9.03
C ALA A 179 -2.07 -5.54 7.90
N PRO A 180 -3.18 -4.78 7.84
CA PRO A 180 -3.74 -3.92 8.89
C PRO A 180 -4.45 -4.72 9.99
N CYS A 181 -4.80 -5.98 9.71
CA CYS A 181 -5.67 -6.80 10.54
C CYS A 181 -5.00 -7.15 11.88
N PRO A 182 -5.74 -7.14 13.00
CA PRO A 182 -5.21 -7.50 14.31
C PRO A 182 -5.25 -9.02 14.58
N HIS A 183 -5.60 -9.85 13.58
CA HIS A 183 -5.82 -11.29 13.74
C HIS A 183 -5.67 -12.05 12.41
N ASN A 184 -5.52 -13.38 12.50
CA ASN A 184 -5.56 -14.32 11.37
C ASN A 184 -6.93 -15.01 11.19
N LEU A 185 -7.93 -14.68 12.00
CA LEU A 185 -9.32 -15.20 11.86
C LEU A 185 -10.00 -14.72 10.57
N PRO A 186 -11.11 -15.34 10.11
CA PRO A 186 -11.90 -14.81 8.99
C PRO A 186 -12.22 -13.31 9.16
N CYS A 187 -12.16 -12.54 8.07
CA CYS A 187 -12.40 -11.10 8.15
C CYS A 187 -13.85 -10.83 8.57
N PRO A 188 -14.10 -10.10 9.68
CA PRO A 188 -15.46 -9.87 10.17
C PRO A 188 -16.23 -8.84 9.32
N MET A 189 -15.57 -8.22 8.34
CA MET A 189 -16.20 -7.33 7.34
C MET A 189 -16.59 -8.06 6.05
N ALA A 190 -16.37 -9.36 5.91
CA ALA A 190 -16.76 -10.08 4.69
C ALA A 190 -18.29 -10.06 4.54
N GLY A 191 -18.82 -9.47 3.45
CA GLY A 191 -20.26 -9.37 3.18
C GLY A 191 -20.67 -7.97 2.71
N ASN A 192 -21.43 -7.26 3.55
CA ASN A 192 -22.14 -6.01 3.18
C ASN A 192 -21.27 -4.73 3.19
N ASP A 193 -20.01 -4.81 3.58
CA ASP A 193 -19.11 -3.66 3.65
C ASP A 193 -17.69 -4.06 3.25
N TRP A 194 -16.80 -3.08 3.04
CA TRP A 194 -15.41 -3.32 2.69
C TRP A 194 -14.45 -2.54 3.58
N CYS A 195 -13.39 -3.22 4.01
CA CYS A 195 -12.30 -2.57 4.76
C CYS A 195 -11.42 -1.82 3.76
N HIS A 196 -11.27 -0.51 3.97
CA HIS A 196 -10.39 0.34 3.19
C HIS A 196 -9.86 1.46 4.09
N PHE A 197 -8.89 2.18 3.58
CA PHE A 197 -8.31 3.38 4.18
C PHE A 197 -8.27 4.48 3.12
N ALA A 198 -8.03 5.72 3.54
CA ALA A 198 -7.89 6.84 2.62
C ALA A 198 -6.67 7.68 2.95
N GLN A 199 -6.00 8.17 1.91
CA GLN A 199 -5.04 9.25 2.01
C GLN A 199 -5.60 10.49 1.33
N ARG A 200 -5.60 11.62 2.05
CA ARG A 200 -5.99 12.91 1.48
C ARG A 200 -4.88 13.47 0.63
N ILE A 201 -5.20 13.89 -0.59
CA ILE A 201 -4.20 14.34 -1.56
C ILE A 201 -4.69 15.60 -2.24
N ALA A 202 -3.80 16.59 -2.33
CA ALA A 202 -4.10 17.85 -3.01
C ALA A 202 -4.23 17.63 -4.52
N ARG A 203 -5.33 18.09 -5.10
CA ARG A 203 -5.56 18.15 -6.54
C ARG A 203 -4.78 19.32 -7.13
N THR A 204 -4.06 19.06 -8.21
CA THR A 204 -3.43 20.12 -9.00
C THR A 204 -4.50 20.98 -9.71
N ARG A 205 -4.14 22.19 -10.17
CA ARG A 205 -5.06 23.06 -10.96
C ARG A 205 -5.58 22.35 -12.21
N LEU A 206 -4.70 21.64 -12.93
CA LEU A 206 -5.05 20.88 -14.12
C LEU A 206 -6.07 19.77 -13.80
N GLN A 207 -5.88 19.03 -12.71
CA GLN A 207 -6.82 17.98 -12.31
C GLN A 207 -8.18 18.53 -11.91
N ARG A 208 -8.23 19.71 -11.30
CA ARG A 208 -9.50 20.39 -11.00
C ARG A 208 -10.23 20.78 -12.28
N GLN A 209 -9.52 21.29 -13.28
CA GLN A 209 -10.09 21.66 -14.58
C GLN A 209 -10.59 20.44 -15.35
N VAL A 210 -9.80 19.36 -15.45
CA VAL A 210 -10.16 18.15 -16.20
C VAL A 210 -11.30 17.38 -15.52
N LYS A 211 -11.26 17.21 -14.19
CA LYS A 211 -12.29 16.46 -13.46
C LYS A 211 -13.51 17.31 -13.07
N GLN A 212 -13.58 18.58 -13.53
CA GLN A 212 -14.58 19.58 -13.08
C GLN A 212 -14.75 19.60 -11.54
N ALA A 213 -13.64 19.40 -10.83
CA ALA A 213 -13.64 19.16 -9.41
C ALA A 213 -13.60 20.50 -8.65
N THR A 214 -14.61 20.74 -7.82
CA THR A 214 -14.73 21.95 -6.98
C THR A 214 -13.77 21.92 -5.78
N LEU A 215 -13.52 20.74 -5.21
CA LEU A 215 -12.60 20.57 -4.07
C LEU A 215 -11.13 20.54 -4.51
N SER A 216 -10.27 21.15 -3.69
CA SER A 216 -8.81 21.19 -3.86
C SER A 216 -8.09 19.90 -3.44
N TYR A 217 -8.84 18.88 -2.99
CA TYR A 217 -8.31 17.60 -2.56
C TYR A 217 -9.20 16.44 -3.03
N GLU A 218 -8.62 15.25 -3.04
CA GLU A 218 -9.34 13.98 -3.11
C GLU A 218 -8.79 13.00 -2.08
N ASP A 219 -9.69 12.18 -1.55
CA ASP A 219 -9.34 11.10 -0.65
C ASP A 219 -9.19 9.83 -1.50
N GLU A 220 -7.94 9.45 -1.77
CA GLU A 220 -7.64 8.24 -2.53
C GLU A 220 -7.80 7.04 -1.61
N LYS A 221 -8.72 6.14 -1.97
CA LYS A 221 -9.03 4.96 -1.16
C LYS A 221 -8.16 3.77 -1.59
N PHE A 222 -7.68 3.02 -0.62
CA PHE A 222 -6.90 1.80 -0.84
C PHE A 222 -7.23 0.72 0.19
N SER A 223 -7.05 -0.52 -0.21
CA SER A 223 -7.11 -1.71 0.65
C SER A 223 -5.73 -2.37 0.61
N TYR A 224 -5.29 -2.95 1.71
CA TYR A 224 -3.98 -3.60 1.73
C TYR A 224 -3.90 -4.73 2.75
N ILE A 225 -2.89 -5.57 2.60
CA ILE A 225 -2.39 -6.52 3.60
C ILE A 225 -0.86 -6.54 3.59
N ALA A 226 -0.29 -6.78 4.76
CA ALA A 226 1.10 -7.17 4.94
C ALA A 226 1.12 -8.53 5.65
N ALA A 227 1.69 -9.53 4.99
CA ALA A 227 1.79 -10.90 5.45
C ALA A 227 3.27 -11.27 5.61
N SER A 228 3.65 -11.84 6.75
CA SER A 228 5.04 -12.16 7.10
C SER A 228 5.24 -13.62 7.47
N ARG A 229 6.45 -14.13 7.25
CA ARG A 229 6.91 -15.43 7.76
C ARG A 229 7.02 -15.44 9.28
N ALA A 230 7.29 -14.29 9.89
CA ALA A 230 7.39 -14.15 11.35
C ALA A 230 6.16 -13.49 11.97
N MET A 231 5.96 -13.70 13.26
CA MET A 231 4.87 -13.08 14.01
C MET A 231 5.07 -11.56 14.12
N GLY A 232 3.97 -10.82 13.96
CA GLY A 232 3.95 -9.38 14.20
C GLY A 232 3.66 -9.02 15.66
N SER A 233 3.89 -7.76 15.99
CA SER A 233 3.46 -7.16 17.24
C SER A 233 1.93 -7.09 17.29
N PRO A 234 1.28 -7.64 18.33
CA PRO A 234 -0.17 -7.62 18.44
C PRO A 234 -0.67 -6.19 18.68
N ILE A 235 -1.86 -5.90 18.14
CA ILE A 235 -2.56 -4.63 18.35
C ILE A 235 -3.94 -4.90 18.97
N LYS A 236 -4.42 -4.02 19.86
CA LYS A 236 -5.76 -4.17 20.48
C LYS A 236 -6.89 -3.91 19.48
N GLY A 237 -6.62 -3.09 18.47
CA GLY A 237 -7.54 -2.88 17.37
C GLY A 237 -7.00 -1.93 16.31
N ARG A 238 -7.61 -1.98 15.14
CA ARG A 238 -7.37 -1.09 14.01
C ARG A 238 -8.57 -0.19 13.84
N VAL A 239 -8.36 1.10 13.70
CA VAL A 239 -9.42 2.06 13.38
C VAL A 239 -9.82 1.89 11.92
N ILE A 240 -11.05 1.46 11.65
CA ILE A 240 -11.49 1.06 10.30
C ILE A 240 -12.40 2.07 9.61
N ARG A 241 -12.78 3.17 10.28
CA ARG A 241 -13.47 4.33 9.70
C ARG A 241 -12.94 5.63 10.29
N HIS A 242 -13.29 6.76 9.67
CA HIS A 242 -13.05 8.08 10.25
C HIS A 242 -13.66 8.18 11.67
N PRO A 243 -12.85 8.52 12.69
CA PRO A 243 -13.35 8.87 14.01
C PRO A 243 -14.43 9.95 13.92
N GLN A 244 -15.57 9.73 14.57
CA GLN A 244 -16.66 10.71 14.60
C GLN A 244 -16.52 11.56 15.87
N ILE A 245 -15.86 12.71 15.73
CA ILE A 245 -15.60 13.64 16.82
C ILE A 245 -16.86 14.48 17.07
N ARG A 246 -17.42 14.41 18.27
CA ARG A 246 -18.60 15.17 18.70
C ARG A 246 -18.30 15.95 19.99
N PRO A 247 -19.11 16.96 20.34
CA PRO A 247 -19.00 17.62 21.63
C PRO A 247 -19.08 16.59 22.79
N GLY A 248 -18.01 16.52 23.58
CA GLY A 248 -17.95 15.68 24.78
C GLY A 248 -17.66 14.19 24.58
N HIS A 249 -17.66 13.67 23.34
CA HIS A 249 -17.41 12.26 23.06
C HIS A 249 -16.94 12.00 21.61
N ILE A 250 -16.26 10.88 21.40
CA ILE A 250 -15.71 10.45 20.10
C ILE A 250 -16.18 9.02 19.84
N HIS A 251 -16.77 8.76 18.66
CA HIS A 251 -17.12 7.39 18.25
C HIS A 251 -16.02 6.80 17.37
N LEU A 252 -15.57 5.61 17.72
CA LEU A 252 -14.59 4.83 17.00
C LEU A 252 -15.22 3.53 16.51
N GLN A 253 -14.93 3.18 15.25
CA GLN A 253 -15.21 1.85 14.71
C GLN A 253 -13.89 1.10 14.55
N LEU A 254 -13.80 -0.04 15.21
CA LEU A 254 -12.58 -0.81 15.37
C LEU A 254 -12.76 -2.22 14.81
N CYS A 255 -11.71 -2.74 14.18
CA CYS A 255 -11.50 -4.18 14.06
C CYS A 255 -10.55 -4.60 15.17
N THR A 256 -10.94 -5.56 16.02
CA THR A 256 -10.17 -6.06 17.17
C THR A 256 -9.87 -7.54 16.98
N PRO A 257 -8.97 -8.17 17.77
CA PRO A 257 -8.78 -9.62 17.71
C PRO A 257 -10.07 -10.44 17.89
N ALA A 258 -11.08 -9.89 18.57
CA ALA A 258 -12.39 -10.51 18.80
C ALA A 258 -13.45 -10.14 17.74
N GLY A 259 -13.11 -9.33 16.74
CA GLY A 259 -14.04 -8.87 15.69
C GLY A 259 -14.34 -7.36 15.74
N LEU A 260 -15.42 -6.96 15.09
CA LEU A 260 -15.82 -5.55 14.97
C LEU A 260 -16.37 -5.00 16.28
N LYS A 261 -15.92 -3.81 16.66
CA LYS A 261 -16.35 -3.12 17.89
C LYS A 261 -16.57 -1.64 17.63
N SER A 262 -17.73 -1.14 18.06
CA SER A 262 -18.01 0.31 18.15
C SER A 262 -17.74 0.78 19.57
N THR A 263 -16.92 1.81 19.75
CA THR A 263 -16.54 2.36 21.06
C THR A 263 -16.85 3.85 21.11
N ILE A 264 -17.38 4.31 22.25
CA ILE A 264 -17.60 5.73 22.52
C ILE A 264 -16.63 6.14 23.63
N VAL A 265 -15.71 7.04 23.31
CA VAL A 265 -14.77 7.62 24.27
C VAL A 265 -15.34 8.96 24.73
N THR A 266 -15.47 9.18 26.03
CA THR A 266 -16.11 10.39 26.59
C THR A 266 -15.13 11.22 27.39
N ARG A 267 -15.38 12.53 27.55
CA ARG A 267 -14.54 13.43 28.36
C ARG A 267 -14.40 13.05 29.84
N LYS A 268 -15.23 12.14 30.36
CA LYS A 268 -15.10 11.63 31.73
C LYS A 268 -13.78 10.87 31.91
N ASP A 269 -13.34 10.18 30.85
CA ASP A 269 -12.04 9.55 30.77
C ASP A 269 -11.07 10.48 30.03
N LYS A 270 -10.35 11.32 30.80
CA LYS A 270 -9.54 12.41 30.24
C LYS A 270 -8.39 11.89 29.37
N GLU A 271 -7.78 10.77 29.75
CA GLU A 271 -6.62 10.19 29.07
C GLU A 271 -7.07 9.55 27.76
N ALA A 272 -8.02 8.62 27.82
CA ALA A 272 -8.56 7.99 26.61
C ALA A 272 -9.16 9.01 25.64
N PHE A 273 -9.82 10.07 26.14
CA PHE A 273 -10.37 11.13 25.29
C PHE A 273 -9.29 11.95 24.59
N ARG A 274 -8.15 12.19 25.25
CA ARG A 274 -7.02 12.90 24.64
C ARG A 274 -6.40 12.06 23.53
N GLU A 275 -6.16 10.78 23.78
CA GLU A 275 -5.65 9.86 22.77
C GLU A 275 -6.62 9.73 21.59
N ALA A 276 -7.90 9.48 21.87
CA ALA A 276 -8.92 9.29 20.85
C ALA A 276 -9.15 10.52 19.96
N ARG A 277 -8.80 11.71 20.42
CA ARG A 277 -8.87 12.95 19.63
C ARG A 277 -7.81 13.01 18.53
N ASP A 278 -6.65 12.42 18.79
CA ASP A 278 -5.49 12.51 17.89
C ASP A 278 -5.40 11.26 16.98
N ILE A 279 -6.21 10.23 17.24
CA ILE A 279 -6.37 9.04 16.41
C ILE A 279 -6.91 9.38 15.01
N ALA A 280 -6.30 8.78 14.00
CA ALA A 280 -6.74 8.82 12.61
C ALA A 280 -7.29 7.48 12.10
N TRP A 281 -7.96 7.55 10.96
CA TRP A 281 -8.42 6.35 10.25
C TRP A 281 -7.21 5.49 9.81
N GLY A 282 -7.20 4.23 10.22
CA GLY A 282 -6.15 3.27 9.96
C GLY A 282 -5.10 3.17 11.06
N ASP A 283 -5.20 3.95 12.13
CA ASP A 283 -4.26 3.88 13.24
C ASP A 283 -4.46 2.59 14.06
N ALA A 284 -3.35 2.09 14.61
CA ALA A 284 -3.35 0.94 15.51
C ALA A 284 -3.52 1.42 16.94
N LEU A 285 -4.34 0.71 17.72
CA LEU A 285 -4.44 0.92 19.15
C LEU A 285 -3.46 -0.02 19.84
N SER A 286 -2.38 0.55 20.38
CA SER A 286 -1.31 -0.18 21.07
C SER A 286 -1.45 -0.13 22.61
N HIS A 287 -2.14 0.87 23.17
CA HIS A 287 -2.26 1.08 24.62
C HIS A 287 -3.72 1.34 25.04
N SER A 288 -3.99 1.19 26.34
CA SER A 288 -5.23 1.57 27.02
C SER A 288 -4.93 2.67 28.02
#